data_AF-A0A6G7KAH2-F1
#
_entry.id   AF-A0A6G7KAH2-F1
#
_cell.length_a   1.000
_cell.length_b   1.000
_cell.length_c   1.000
_cell.angle_alpha   90.00
_cell.angle_beta   90.00
_cell.angle_gamma   90.00
#
_symmetry.space_group_name_H-M   'P 1'
#
loop_
_entity.id
_entity.type
_entity.pdbx_description
1 polymer ?
#
loop_
_entity_poly.entity_id
_entity_poly.type
_entity_poly.pdbx_seq_one_letter_code
_entity_poly.pdbx_strand_id
1 'polypeptide(L)'
;MEQQLYGRAILQTEWQGNQVILDQIAIKTAAFQKTTSGWQCQRCGTNQQEFLISGPCHCGNHCFYCSQCLAMGKIKRCSFLYGLEEKNDFVIDHLPLLKWEGSLSAEQERASADCLRSYDKRERRLIWAVAGAGKTEMIFQVIARCLTEKGRVCIASPRIDVCLELYPRFKAAFPYIPIVLLHGQIEEDYQYSPFVIATTHQLLRFQSAFDLLVIDEVDSFPYYNNAMLNFATEKAVKASGCLLYLTATPPQKMQKMVQNKQLAATILPGRYHGYPLVEAQCVWVGDWRKAIRQKKGGSCLKLIDRHLKSSRRFILFLPHIQLMLELEKQLKETYPDKRFASVSSEDPKRIEKVEAMRAEAYNCLLSTTILERGVTFRDIDVLVLGAEDAVFTESSLVQIAGRVGRHRDYPSGSVCFAHYGYTKAMKRACRQIKRMNQRARKGGLLHGELLDV
;
A
#
# COMPACT_ATOMS: atom_id res chain seq x y z
N MET A 1 -9.84 -29.86 -9.98
CA MET A 1 -10.04 -28.61 -10.77
C MET A 1 -11.20 -27.77 -10.27
N GLU A 2 -12.33 -28.35 -9.83
CA GLU A 2 -13.48 -27.59 -9.29
C GLU A 2 -13.12 -26.57 -8.19
N GLN A 3 -12.21 -26.95 -7.28
CA GLN A 3 -11.73 -26.12 -6.17
C GLN A 3 -11.23 -24.73 -6.62
N GLN A 4 -10.79 -24.59 -7.87
CA GLN A 4 -10.37 -23.31 -8.44
C GLN A 4 -11.51 -22.27 -8.55
N LEU A 5 -12.78 -22.68 -8.38
CA LEU A 5 -13.95 -21.79 -8.35
C LEU A 5 -14.43 -21.46 -6.93
N TYR A 6 -13.89 -22.09 -5.88
CA TYR A 6 -14.28 -21.80 -4.50
C TYR A 6 -13.96 -20.34 -4.13
N GLY A 7 -15.00 -19.62 -3.69
CA GLY A 7 -14.94 -18.21 -3.33
C GLY A 7 -14.67 -17.28 -4.51
N ARG A 8 -14.91 -17.72 -5.76
CA ARG A 8 -14.62 -16.93 -6.97
C ARG A 8 -15.87 -16.31 -7.58
N ALA A 9 -15.67 -15.28 -8.40
CA ALA A 9 -16.67 -14.65 -9.24
C ALA A 9 -16.01 -14.19 -10.56
N ILE A 10 -15.83 -15.12 -11.49
CA ILE A 10 -15.07 -14.93 -12.74
C ILE A 10 -15.96 -15.03 -13.97
N LEU A 11 -15.53 -14.46 -15.10
CA LEU A 11 -16.18 -14.69 -16.39
C LEU A 11 -15.84 -16.09 -16.90
N GLN A 12 -16.68 -16.62 -17.78
CA GLN A 12 -16.39 -17.88 -18.50
C GLN A 12 -15.05 -17.81 -19.24
N THR A 13 -14.69 -16.66 -19.81
CA THR A 13 -13.42 -16.45 -20.52
C THR A 13 -12.18 -16.47 -19.62
N GLU A 14 -12.38 -16.37 -18.30
CA GLU A 14 -11.29 -16.47 -17.31
C GLU A 14 -11.15 -17.89 -16.74
N TRP A 15 -12.02 -18.82 -17.15
CA TRP A 15 -11.98 -20.21 -16.72
C TRP A 15 -11.19 -21.05 -17.73
N GLN A 16 -10.18 -21.75 -17.25
CA GLN A 16 -9.35 -22.64 -18.06
C GLN A 16 -9.60 -24.14 -17.78
N GLY A 17 -10.49 -24.47 -16.84
CA GLY A 17 -10.80 -25.85 -16.50
C GLY A 17 -11.94 -26.44 -17.33
N ASN A 18 -12.47 -27.59 -16.89
CA ASN A 18 -13.55 -28.28 -17.60
C ASN A 18 -14.84 -27.42 -17.64
N GLN A 19 -15.36 -27.18 -18.85
CA GLN A 19 -16.56 -26.39 -19.10
C GLN A 19 -17.82 -27.00 -18.46
N VAL A 20 -17.88 -28.33 -18.30
CA VAL A 20 -18.98 -29.03 -17.62
C VAL A 20 -19.17 -28.53 -16.18
N ILE A 21 -18.06 -28.18 -15.50
CA ILE A 21 -18.11 -27.63 -14.13
C ILE A 21 -18.85 -26.28 -14.13
N LEU A 22 -18.56 -25.41 -15.09
CA LEU A 22 -19.28 -24.13 -15.20
C LEU A 22 -20.76 -24.34 -15.52
N ASP A 23 -21.07 -25.32 -16.36
CA ASP A 23 -22.42 -25.48 -16.86
C ASP A 23 -23.38 -26.15 -15.87
N GLN A 24 -22.88 -27.11 -15.08
CA GLN A 24 -23.69 -27.96 -14.22
C GLN A 24 -23.48 -27.73 -12.71
N ILE A 25 -22.32 -27.22 -12.29
CA ILE A 25 -21.93 -27.18 -10.87
C ILE A 25 -21.83 -25.73 -10.37
N ALA A 26 -21.24 -24.84 -11.17
CA ALA A 26 -20.99 -23.46 -10.76
C ALA A 26 -22.28 -22.66 -10.53
N ILE A 27 -22.26 -21.83 -9.50
CA ILE A 27 -23.27 -20.81 -9.25
C ILE A 27 -23.14 -19.73 -10.33
N LYS A 28 -24.20 -19.60 -11.15
CA LYS A 28 -24.28 -18.58 -12.22
C LYS A 28 -24.97 -17.33 -11.68
N THR A 29 -24.21 -16.26 -11.52
CA THR A 29 -24.73 -14.96 -11.08
C THR A 29 -24.76 -14.00 -12.26
N ALA A 30 -25.90 -13.35 -12.52
CA ALA A 30 -25.98 -12.35 -13.59
C ALA A 30 -24.93 -11.24 -13.37
N ALA A 31 -24.19 -10.86 -14.41
CA ALA A 31 -23.15 -9.84 -14.28
C ALA A 31 -23.68 -8.47 -13.82
N PHE A 32 -24.97 -8.20 -14.04
CA PHE A 32 -25.62 -6.96 -13.65
C PHE A 32 -26.93 -7.24 -12.92
N GLN A 33 -27.20 -6.44 -11.89
CA GLN A 33 -28.44 -6.44 -11.14
C GLN A 33 -29.18 -5.12 -11.33
N LYS A 34 -30.50 -5.17 -11.50
CA LYS A 34 -31.34 -3.96 -11.54
C LYS A 34 -31.62 -3.51 -10.11
N THR A 35 -31.21 -2.30 -9.78
CA THR A 35 -31.46 -1.62 -8.50
C THR A 35 -32.45 -0.47 -8.70
N THR A 36 -32.90 0.16 -7.62
CA THR A 36 -33.72 1.39 -7.67
C THR A 36 -33.00 2.53 -8.39
N SER A 37 -31.67 2.57 -8.32
CA SER A 37 -30.81 3.58 -8.97
C SER A 37 -30.38 3.24 -10.40
N GLY A 38 -30.89 2.15 -10.99
CA GLY A 38 -30.47 1.66 -12.30
C GLY A 38 -29.67 0.35 -12.23
N TRP A 39 -28.85 0.08 -13.24
CA TRP A 39 -28.06 -1.16 -13.30
C TRP A 39 -26.78 -1.08 -12.47
N GLN A 40 -26.50 -2.11 -11.69
CA GLN A 40 -25.26 -2.25 -10.93
C GLN A 40 -24.45 -3.44 -11.46
N CYS A 41 -23.17 -3.22 -11.73
CA CYS A 41 -22.22 -4.28 -12.08
C CYS A 41 -21.90 -5.12 -10.83
N GLN A 42 -22.16 -6.43 -10.86
CA GLN A 42 -21.89 -7.32 -9.72
C GLN A 42 -20.39 -7.63 -9.53
N ARG A 43 -19.54 -7.30 -10.52
CA ARG A 43 -18.08 -7.43 -10.37
C ARG A 43 -17.48 -6.28 -9.55
N CYS A 44 -17.66 -5.04 -10.03
CA CYS A 44 -17.02 -3.85 -9.47
C CYS A 44 -17.93 -2.97 -8.62
N GLY A 45 -19.23 -3.26 -8.58
CA GLY A 45 -20.22 -2.51 -7.82
C GLY A 45 -20.63 -1.17 -8.44
N THR A 46 -20.06 -0.77 -9.59
CA THR A 46 -20.44 0.50 -10.23
C THR A 46 -21.90 0.48 -10.65
N ASN A 47 -22.61 1.55 -10.31
CA ASN A 47 -23.98 1.84 -10.72
C ASN A 47 -24.08 3.18 -11.48
N GLN A 48 -22.94 3.79 -11.83
CA GLN A 48 -22.91 5.06 -12.54
C GLN A 48 -23.10 4.82 -14.05
N GLN A 49 -24.12 5.46 -14.62
CA GLN A 49 -24.52 5.27 -16.02
C GLN A 49 -23.40 5.61 -17.02
N GLU A 50 -22.53 6.57 -16.70
CA GLU A 50 -21.37 6.96 -17.52
C GLU A 50 -20.35 5.82 -17.75
N PHE A 51 -20.31 4.83 -16.85
CA PHE A 51 -19.45 3.65 -16.99
C PHE A 51 -20.16 2.45 -17.63
N LEU A 52 -21.43 2.58 -17.98
CA LEU A 52 -22.25 1.56 -18.65
C LEU A 52 -22.36 1.87 -20.14
N ILE A 53 -21.43 1.34 -20.91
CA ILE A 53 -21.28 1.67 -22.32
C ILE A 53 -22.12 0.74 -23.18
N SER A 54 -23.10 1.29 -23.91
CA SER A 54 -23.87 0.56 -24.91
C SER A 54 -22.96 0.03 -26.02
N GLY A 55 -23.23 -1.18 -26.48
CA GLY A 55 -22.46 -1.75 -27.59
C GLY A 55 -23.15 -2.97 -28.21
N PRO A 56 -22.80 -3.31 -29.45
CA PRO A 56 -23.41 -4.44 -30.15
C PRO A 56 -23.13 -5.74 -29.39
N CYS A 57 -24.17 -6.57 -29.27
CA CYS A 57 -24.10 -7.88 -28.66
C CYS A 57 -25.09 -8.84 -29.33
N HIS A 58 -24.72 -10.11 -29.41
CA HIS A 58 -25.58 -11.17 -29.97
C HIS A 58 -26.85 -11.42 -29.14
N CYS A 59 -26.93 -10.92 -27.90
CA CYS A 59 -28.13 -11.04 -27.06
C CYS A 59 -29.24 -10.01 -27.38
N GLY A 60 -29.08 -9.18 -28.41
CA GLY A 60 -30.07 -8.18 -28.86
C GLY A 60 -29.63 -6.70 -28.74
N ASN A 61 -30.49 -5.79 -29.20
CA ASN A 61 -30.18 -4.38 -29.52
C ASN A 61 -29.93 -3.42 -28.34
N HIS A 62 -30.04 -3.88 -27.09
CA HIS A 62 -29.92 -3.01 -25.89
C HIS A 62 -28.92 -3.56 -24.86
N CYS A 63 -27.81 -4.13 -25.32
CA CYS A 63 -26.73 -4.59 -24.44
C CYS A 63 -25.74 -3.46 -24.13
N PHE A 64 -25.12 -3.54 -22.96
CA PHE A 64 -24.06 -2.64 -22.52
C PHE A 64 -22.99 -3.43 -21.76
N TYR A 65 -21.85 -2.82 -21.51
CA TYR A 65 -20.76 -3.39 -20.73
C TYR A 65 -20.19 -2.37 -19.73
N CYS A 66 -19.56 -2.87 -18.67
CA CYS A 66 -18.91 -2.02 -17.68
C CYS A 66 -17.50 -1.64 -18.14
N SER A 67 -17.25 -0.35 -18.39
CA SER A 67 -15.91 0.14 -18.78
C SER A 67 -14.88 0.05 -17.65
N GLN A 68 -15.31 0.17 -16.38
CA GLN A 68 -14.44 0.01 -15.20
C GLN A 68 -13.83 -1.39 -15.08
N CYS A 69 -14.49 -2.42 -15.60
CA CYS A 69 -14.02 -3.80 -15.54
C CYS A 69 -13.16 -4.22 -16.75
N LEU A 70 -13.00 -3.35 -17.76
CA LEU A 70 -12.46 -3.74 -19.06
C LEU A 70 -11.07 -4.38 -18.98
N ALA A 71 -10.21 -3.84 -18.10
CA ALA A 71 -8.86 -4.38 -17.86
C ALA A 71 -8.85 -5.81 -17.26
N MET A 72 -9.97 -6.26 -16.68
CA MET A 72 -10.13 -7.62 -16.14
C MET A 72 -11.08 -8.48 -16.99
N GLY A 73 -11.39 -8.03 -18.21
CA GLY A 73 -12.32 -8.70 -19.12
C GLY A 73 -13.65 -7.96 -19.28
N LYS A 74 -14.15 -7.94 -20.52
CA LYS A 74 -15.36 -7.21 -20.91
C LYS A 74 -16.62 -7.88 -20.35
N ILE A 75 -17.07 -7.41 -19.19
CA ILE A 75 -18.31 -7.84 -18.56
C ILE A 75 -19.52 -7.12 -19.17
N LYS A 76 -20.36 -7.89 -19.88
CA LYS A 76 -21.57 -7.39 -20.57
C LYS A 76 -22.81 -7.61 -19.71
N ARG A 77 -23.90 -6.90 -20.02
CA ARG A 77 -25.22 -7.10 -19.38
C ARG A 77 -25.66 -8.56 -19.37
N CYS A 78 -25.44 -9.26 -20.50
CA CYS A 78 -25.79 -10.67 -20.68
C CYS A 78 -24.69 -11.65 -20.21
N SER A 79 -23.60 -11.16 -19.61
CA SER A 79 -22.58 -12.03 -19.04
C SER A 79 -23.07 -12.63 -17.72
N PHE A 80 -22.47 -13.75 -17.34
CA PHE A 80 -22.60 -14.33 -16.01
C PHE A 80 -21.22 -14.36 -15.35
N LEU A 81 -21.22 -14.21 -14.03
CA LEU A 81 -20.11 -14.52 -13.16
C LEU A 81 -20.32 -15.92 -12.59
N TYR A 82 -19.26 -16.71 -12.61
CA TYR A 82 -19.25 -18.09 -12.19
C TYR A 82 -18.36 -18.25 -10.96
N GLY A 83 -18.81 -19.08 -10.03
CA GLY A 83 -18.13 -19.36 -8.78
C GLY A 83 -18.77 -20.52 -8.05
N LEU A 84 -18.12 -20.95 -6.97
CA LEU A 84 -18.66 -21.90 -6.01
C LEU A 84 -18.54 -21.31 -4.61
N GLU A 85 -19.38 -21.78 -3.70
CA GLU A 85 -19.28 -21.43 -2.29
C GLU A 85 -17.89 -21.82 -1.76
N GLU A 86 -17.30 -20.93 -0.96
CA GLU A 86 -16.00 -21.18 -0.35
C GLU A 86 -16.12 -22.21 0.78
N LYS A 87 -15.57 -23.41 0.55
CA LYS A 87 -15.63 -24.53 1.50
C LYS A 87 -14.44 -24.61 2.46
N ASN A 88 -13.39 -23.79 2.26
CA ASN A 88 -12.14 -23.91 3.00
C ASN A 88 -11.53 -25.34 2.92
N ASP A 89 -11.56 -25.92 1.72
CA ASP A 89 -11.15 -27.31 1.46
C ASP A 89 -9.63 -27.41 1.34
N PHE A 90 -8.94 -27.16 2.46
CA PHE A 90 -7.49 -27.16 2.57
C PHE A 90 -7.03 -28.23 3.56
N VAL A 91 -5.93 -28.89 3.20
CA VAL A 91 -5.18 -29.78 4.09
C VAL A 91 -4.07 -28.97 4.75
N ILE A 92 -4.00 -29.00 6.08
CA ILE A 92 -3.04 -28.25 6.89
C ILE A 92 -2.47 -29.18 7.95
N ASP A 93 -1.28 -29.73 7.69
CA ASP A 93 -0.75 -30.87 8.46
C ASP A 93 0.46 -30.52 9.34
N HIS A 94 0.94 -29.28 9.30
CA HIS A 94 2.20 -28.88 9.94
C HIS A 94 2.03 -27.83 11.04
N LEU A 95 1.79 -28.28 12.28
CA LEU A 95 1.74 -27.40 13.45
C LEU A 95 3.10 -27.35 14.19
N PRO A 96 3.50 -26.19 14.75
CA PRO A 96 2.90 -24.88 14.59
C PRO A 96 3.14 -24.30 13.18
N LEU A 97 2.14 -23.59 12.63
CA LEU A 97 2.20 -23.02 11.28
C LEU A 97 3.18 -21.85 11.16
N LEU A 98 3.27 -21.03 12.21
CA LEU A 98 4.15 -19.87 12.26
C LEU A 98 5.54 -20.31 12.69
N LYS A 99 6.55 -20.03 11.86
CA LYS A 99 7.97 -20.32 12.10
C LYS A 99 8.84 -19.06 12.24
N TRP A 100 8.21 -17.91 12.49
CA TRP A 100 8.93 -16.67 12.74
C TRP A 100 9.51 -16.66 14.15
N GLU A 101 10.83 -16.52 14.27
CA GLU A 101 11.58 -16.56 15.54
C GLU A 101 11.85 -15.17 16.16
N GLY A 102 11.35 -14.09 15.53
CA GLY A 102 11.50 -12.75 16.07
C GLY A 102 10.61 -12.50 17.29
N SER A 103 10.91 -11.42 18.02
CA SER A 103 10.07 -10.93 19.11
C SER A 103 9.33 -9.66 18.71
N LEU A 104 8.10 -9.52 19.21
CA LEU A 104 7.32 -8.30 19.08
C LEU A 104 7.68 -7.37 20.25
N SER A 105 7.68 -6.05 20.01
CA SER A 105 7.67 -5.09 21.10
C SER A 105 6.33 -5.12 21.84
N ALA A 106 6.27 -4.64 23.09
CA ALA A 106 5.02 -4.61 23.87
C ALA A 106 3.85 -3.94 23.11
N GLU A 107 4.11 -2.89 22.33
CA GLU A 107 3.09 -2.24 21.50
C GLU A 107 2.66 -3.09 20.30
N GLN A 108 3.60 -3.81 19.70
CA GLN A 108 3.30 -4.75 18.63
C GLN A 108 2.53 -5.97 19.15
N GLU A 109 2.83 -6.46 20.35
CA GLU A 109 2.08 -7.52 21.03
C GLU A 109 0.66 -7.07 21.33
N ARG A 110 0.48 -5.85 21.89
CA ARG A 110 -0.84 -5.25 22.11
C ARG A 110 -1.64 -5.19 20.80
N ALA A 111 -1.00 -4.74 19.71
CA ALA A 111 -1.65 -4.68 18.41
C ALA A 111 -1.97 -6.06 17.83
N SER A 112 -1.09 -7.04 18.02
CA SER A 112 -1.33 -8.42 17.60
C SER A 112 -2.50 -9.04 18.36
N ALA A 113 -2.57 -8.81 19.68
CA ALA A 113 -3.69 -9.21 20.51
C ALA A 113 -5.00 -8.50 20.10
N ASP A 114 -4.95 -7.22 19.73
CA ASP A 114 -6.09 -6.49 19.20
C ASP A 114 -6.60 -7.08 17.87
N CYS A 115 -5.69 -7.50 16.97
CA CYS A 115 -6.04 -8.19 15.74
C CYS A 115 -6.74 -9.52 16.01
N LEU A 116 -6.24 -10.32 16.97
CA LEU A 116 -6.87 -11.57 17.40
C LEU A 116 -8.29 -11.31 17.95
N ARG A 117 -8.46 -10.33 18.85
CA ARG A 117 -9.79 -9.98 19.37
C ARG A 117 -10.75 -9.54 18.28
N SER A 118 -10.28 -8.82 17.27
CA SER A 118 -11.13 -8.47 16.13
C SER A 118 -11.49 -9.66 15.26
N TYR A 119 -10.56 -10.60 15.10
CA TYR A 119 -10.81 -11.86 14.41
C TYR A 119 -11.87 -12.70 15.13
N ASP A 120 -11.85 -12.76 16.46
CA ASP A 120 -12.86 -13.47 17.25
C ASP A 120 -14.24 -12.80 17.14
N LYS A 121 -14.27 -11.46 17.16
CA LYS A 121 -15.50 -10.67 17.05
C LYS A 121 -16.06 -10.55 15.63
N ARG A 122 -15.34 -11.04 14.62
CA ARG A 122 -15.64 -10.85 13.18
C ARG A 122 -15.84 -9.36 12.84
N GLU A 123 -15.04 -8.47 13.44
CA GLU A 123 -15.18 -7.02 13.25
C GLU A 123 -14.15 -6.45 12.26
N ARG A 124 -14.33 -5.17 11.90
CA ARG A 124 -13.38 -4.42 11.08
C ARG A 124 -12.46 -3.60 11.97
N ARG A 125 -11.15 -3.63 11.71
CA ARG A 125 -10.17 -2.85 12.48
C ARG A 125 -9.16 -2.12 11.59
N LEU A 126 -8.85 -0.88 11.96
CA LEU A 126 -7.73 -0.11 11.45
C LEU A 126 -6.51 -0.24 12.37
N ILE A 127 -5.41 -0.76 11.85
CA ILE A 127 -4.10 -0.66 12.47
C ILE A 127 -3.40 0.58 11.90
N TRP A 128 -3.43 1.66 12.69
CA TRP A 128 -2.76 2.91 12.36
C TRP A 128 -1.36 2.91 12.98
N ALA A 129 -0.38 2.49 12.20
CA ALA A 129 0.99 2.28 12.66
C ALA A 129 1.98 3.12 11.85
N VAL A 130 2.81 3.90 12.53
CA VAL A 130 3.78 4.80 11.88
C VAL A 130 4.79 4.02 11.03
N ALA A 131 5.43 4.69 10.06
CA ALA A 131 6.49 4.08 9.27
C ALA A 131 7.61 3.58 10.21
N GLY A 132 8.02 2.32 10.04
CA GLY A 132 8.97 1.68 10.94
C GLY A 132 8.37 1.12 12.25
N ALA A 133 7.05 0.95 12.35
CA ALA A 133 6.41 0.28 13.48
C ALA A 133 6.35 -1.27 13.36
N GLY A 134 6.74 -1.85 12.22
CA GLY A 134 6.68 -3.31 11.99
C GLY A 134 5.26 -3.84 11.76
N LYS A 135 4.51 -3.23 10.84
CA LYS A 135 3.11 -3.57 10.47
C LYS A 135 2.87 -5.05 10.21
N THR A 136 3.81 -5.69 9.52
CA THR A 136 3.64 -7.05 8.99
C THR A 136 3.73 -8.11 10.08
N GLU A 137 4.71 -8.02 10.98
CA GLU A 137 4.89 -9.00 12.06
C GLU A 137 3.67 -9.06 13.00
N MET A 138 3.03 -7.92 13.24
CA MET A 138 1.87 -7.83 14.13
C MET A 138 0.68 -8.68 13.67
N ILE A 139 0.55 -8.96 12.36
CA ILE A 139 -0.56 -9.76 11.83
C ILE A 139 -0.24 -11.25 11.72
N PHE A 140 0.99 -11.68 12.00
CA PHE A 140 1.36 -13.11 11.89
C PHE A 140 0.51 -14.01 12.80
N GLN A 141 0.24 -13.58 14.02
CA GLN A 141 -0.54 -14.39 14.97
C GLN A 141 -2.00 -14.56 14.52
N VAL A 142 -2.65 -13.50 14.02
CA VAL A 142 -4.03 -13.60 13.53
C VAL A 142 -4.13 -14.42 12.23
N ILE A 143 -3.10 -14.38 11.38
CA ILE A 143 -2.99 -15.25 10.20
C ILE A 143 -2.85 -16.71 10.65
N ALA A 144 -1.92 -16.99 11.57
CA ALA A 144 -1.71 -18.34 12.09
C ALA A 144 -2.99 -18.90 12.74
N ARG A 145 -3.70 -18.08 13.51
CA ARG A 145 -4.99 -18.43 14.11
C ARG A 145 -6.03 -18.78 13.05
N CYS A 146 -6.21 -17.91 12.06
CA CYS A 146 -7.16 -18.13 10.96
C CYS A 146 -6.86 -19.44 10.21
N LEU A 147 -5.60 -19.66 9.83
CA LEU A 147 -5.19 -20.87 9.12
C LEU A 147 -5.35 -22.14 9.99
N THR A 148 -5.07 -22.06 11.30
CA THR A 148 -5.27 -23.20 12.22
C THR A 148 -6.75 -23.58 12.33
N GLU A 149 -7.65 -22.61 12.26
CA GLU A 149 -9.10 -22.82 12.17
C GLU A 149 -9.57 -23.23 10.76
N LYS A 150 -8.63 -23.59 9.86
CA LYS A 150 -8.85 -23.87 8.44
C LYS A 150 -9.44 -22.69 7.65
N GLY A 151 -9.40 -21.48 8.18
CA GLY A 151 -9.84 -20.27 7.51
C GLY A 151 -8.93 -19.89 6.34
N ARG A 152 -9.50 -19.17 5.38
CA ARG A 152 -8.79 -18.65 4.21
C ARG A 152 -8.36 -17.20 4.44
N VAL A 153 -7.09 -16.92 4.17
CA VAL A 153 -6.44 -15.62 4.39
C VAL A 153 -6.13 -14.93 3.08
N CYS A 154 -6.38 -13.62 3.01
CA CYS A 154 -5.84 -12.77 1.96
C CYS A 154 -5.12 -11.53 2.51
N ILE A 155 -3.95 -11.23 1.97
CA ILE A 155 -3.26 -9.96 2.14
C ILE A 155 -3.26 -9.25 0.79
N ALA A 156 -3.97 -8.13 0.70
CA ALA A 156 -4.06 -7.33 -0.50
C ALA A 156 -3.34 -5.99 -0.35
N SER A 157 -2.57 -5.60 -1.37
CA SER A 157 -1.93 -4.29 -1.44
C SER A 157 -2.24 -3.61 -2.78
N PRO A 158 -2.35 -2.28 -2.87
CA PRO A 158 -2.65 -1.60 -4.13
C PRO A 158 -1.49 -1.69 -5.14
N ARG A 159 -0.27 -2.00 -4.68
CA ARG A 159 0.94 -2.01 -5.51
C ARG A 159 1.57 -3.40 -5.62
N ILE A 160 2.16 -3.67 -6.78
CA ILE A 160 2.79 -4.95 -7.10
C ILE A 160 4.11 -5.13 -6.32
N ASP A 161 4.92 -4.09 -6.22
CA ASP A 161 6.21 -4.09 -5.49
C ASP A 161 6.05 -4.50 -4.03
N VAL A 162 4.99 -4.02 -3.35
CA VAL A 162 4.66 -4.41 -1.98
C VAL A 162 4.25 -5.88 -1.89
N CYS A 163 3.47 -6.39 -2.86
CA CYS A 163 3.11 -7.81 -2.88
C CYS A 163 4.36 -8.69 -3.07
N LEU A 164 5.28 -8.28 -3.94
CA LEU A 164 6.56 -8.96 -4.19
C LEU A 164 7.51 -8.88 -2.98
N GLU A 165 7.47 -7.80 -2.19
CA GLU A 165 8.21 -7.68 -0.92
C GLU A 165 7.62 -8.61 0.17
N LEU A 166 6.28 -8.66 0.26
CA LEU A 166 5.58 -9.42 1.29
C LEU A 166 5.64 -10.94 1.04
N TYR A 167 5.59 -11.37 -0.22
CA TYR A 167 5.57 -12.79 -0.58
C TYR A 167 6.71 -13.64 0.03
N PRO A 168 8.01 -13.31 -0.17
CA PRO A 168 9.10 -14.06 0.43
C PRO A 168 9.10 -13.99 1.97
N ARG A 169 8.66 -12.86 2.54
CA ARG A 169 8.57 -12.69 3.99
C ARG A 169 7.51 -13.60 4.62
N PHE A 170 6.34 -13.72 3.99
CA PHE A 170 5.31 -14.65 4.44
C PHE A 170 5.67 -16.10 4.14
N LYS A 171 6.36 -16.40 3.04
CA LYS A 171 6.92 -17.74 2.79
C LYS A 171 7.91 -18.16 3.88
N ALA A 172 8.77 -17.25 4.34
CA ALA A 172 9.67 -17.53 5.46
C ALA A 172 8.91 -17.75 6.78
N ALA A 173 7.87 -16.95 7.06
CA ALA A 173 7.08 -17.07 8.28
C ALA A 173 6.14 -18.29 8.31
N PHE A 174 5.65 -18.74 7.14
CA PHE A 174 4.72 -19.86 6.97
C PHE A 174 5.22 -20.84 5.90
N PRO A 175 6.35 -21.53 6.15
CA PRO A 175 7.06 -22.30 5.12
C PRO A 175 6.28 -23.49 4.57
N TYR A 176 5.38 -24.07 5.39
CA TYR A 176 4.58 -25.24 5.01
C TYR A 176 3.18 -24.89 4.49
N ILE A 177 2.85 -23.60 4.40
CA ILE A 177 1.55 -23.15 3.88
C ILE A 177 1.70 -22.84 2.39
N PRO A 178 0.85 -23.41 1.52
CA PRO A 178 0.72 -22.94 0.15
C PRO A 178 0.31 -21.45 0.17
N ILE A 179 1.06 -20.62 -0.56
CA ILE A 179 0.78 -19.19 -0.71
C ILE A 179 0.75 -18.92 -2.20
N VAL A 180 -0.34 -18.34 -2.69
CA VAL A 180 -0.45 -17.88 -4.08
C VAL A 180 -0.25 -16.38 -4.14
N LEU A 181 0.57 -15.92 -5.07
CA LEU A 181 0.77 -14.51 -5.38
C LEU A 181 -0.07 -14.16 -6.62
N LEU A 182 -0.88 -13.10 -6.56
CA LEU A 182 -1.74 -12.68 -7.67
C LEU A 182 -1.53 -11.20 -8.00
N HIS A 183 -1.03 -10.89 -9.20
CA HIS A 183 -0.98 -9.53 -9.73
C HIS A 183 -1.17 -9.51 -11.24
N GLY A 184 -1.40 -8.33 -11.82
CA GLY A 184 -1.73 -8.18 -13.24
C GLY A 184 -0.59 -8.49 -14.23
N GLN A 185 0.56 -8.95 -13.75
CA GLN A 185 1.71 -9.35 -14.58
C GLN A 185 2.02 -10.86 -14.45
N ILE A 186 1.18 -11.62 -13.73
CA ILE A 186 1.32 -13.06 -13.62
C ILE A 186 0.54 -13.72 -14.75
N GLU A 187 1.21 -14.59 -15.49
CA GLU A 187 0.63 -15.45 -16.52
C GLU A 187 0.28 -16.84 -15.99
N GLU A 188 0.76 -17.19 -14.80
CA GLU A 188 0.48 -18.48 -14.15
C GLU A 188 -1.01 -18.63 -13.80
N ASP A 189 -1.48 -19.87 -13.90
CA ASP A 189 -2.84 -20.23 -13.55
C ASP A 189 -3.12 -20.04 -12.07
N TYR A 190 -4.32 -19.56 -11.77
CA TYR A 190 -4.77 -19.43 -10.40
C TYR A 190 -4.79 -20.79 -9.71
N GLN A 191 -4.25 -20.80 -8.50
CA GLN A 191 -4.26 -21.95 -7.60
C GLN A 191 -5.09 -21.66 -6.35
N TYR A 192 -6.03 -22.56 -6.06
CA TYR A 192 -6.79 -22.55 -4.83
C TYR A 192 -5.83 -22.81 -3.66
N SER A 193 -5.73 -21.82 -2.78
CA SER A 193 -4.71 -21.75 -1.74
C SER A 193 -5.31 -21.14 -0.46
N PRO A 194 -4.93 -21.66 0.73
CA PRO A 194 -5.40 -21.15 2.03
C PRO A 194 -4.89 -19.74 2.30
N PHE A 195 -3.76 -19.37 1.69
CA PHE A 195 -3.16 -18.05 1.83
C PHE A 195 -2.96 -17.42 0.44
N VAL A 196 -3.59 -16.26 0.22
CA VAL A 196 -3.48 -15.42 -0.97
C VAL A 196 -2.75 -14.11 -0.66
N ILE A 197 -1.76 -13.75 -1.46
CA ILE A 197 -1.20 -12.39 -1.50
C ILE A 197 -1.55 -11.80 -2.86
N ALA A 198 -2.16 -10.62 -2.90
CA ALA A 198 -2.69 -10.11 -4.17
C ALA A 198 -2.66 -8.59 -4.30
N THR A 199 -2.70 -8.09 -5.53
CA THR A 199 -3.09 -6.69 -5.71
C THR A 199 -4.57 -6.48 -5.40
N THR A 200 -4.96 -5.30 -4.89
CA THR A 200 -6.37 -5.01 -4.56
C THR A 200 -7.33 -5.21 -5.73
N HIS A 201 -6.87 -5.02 -6.97
CA HIS A 201 -7.67 -5.30 -8.17
C HIS A 201 -8.05 -6.78 -8.30
N GLN A 202 -7.21 -7.71 -7.85
CA GLN A 202 -7.50 -9.14 -7.91
C GLN A 202 -8.71 -9.53 -7.05
N LEU A 203 -9.03 -8.75 -6.01
CA LEU A 203 -10.21 -8.96 -5.17
C LEU A 203 -11.52 -8.92 -5.97
N LEU A 204 -11.54 -8.27 -7.15
CA LEU A 204 -12.71 -8.25 -8.04
C LEU A 204 -13.14 -9.65 -8.50
N ARG A 205 -12.23 -10.63 -8.48
CA ARG A 205 -12.47 -12.03 -8.86
C ARG A 205 -12.91 -12.92 -7.70
N PHE A 206 -13.03 -12.38 -6.48
CA PHE A 206 -13.39 -13.14 -5.28
C PHE A 206 -14.75 -12.70 -4.74
N GLN A 207 -15.51 -13.65 -4.19
CA GLN A 207 -16.80 -13.42 -3.56
C GLN A 207 -16.93 -14.33 -2.32
N SER A 208 -17.11 -13.72 -1.15
CA SER A 208 -17.21 -14.42 0.14
C SER A 208 -16.11 -15.48 0.33
N ALA A 209 -14.87 -15.13 -0.02
CA ALA A 209 -13.75 -16.07 -0.08
C ALA A 209 -12.92 -16.10 1.20
N PHE A 210 -12.80 -14.97 1.90
CA PHE A 210 -11.79 -14.83 2.95
C PHE A 210 -12.43 -14.72 4.33
N ASP A 211 -11.96 -15.58 5.24
CA ASP A 211 -12.24 -15.51 6.68
C ASP A 211 -11.40 -14.40 7.36
N LEU A 212 -10.24 -14.09 6.78
CA LEU A 212 -9.42 -12.93 7.14
C LEU A 212 -8.92 -12.23 5.87
N LEU A 213 -9.31 -10.97 5.69
CA LEU A 213 -8.75 -10.10 4.66
C LEU A 213 -7.98 -8.95 5.32
N VAL A 214 -6.76 -8.71 4.86
CA VAL A 214 -5.96 -7.55 5.26
C VAL A 214 -5.71 -6.70 4.04
N ILE A 215 -6.07 -5.41 4.10
CA ILE A 215 -5.65 -4.44 3.09
C ILE A 215 -4.49 -3.64 3.66
N ASP A 216 -3.28 -3.83 3.14
CA ASP A 216 -2.16 -2.94 3.43
C ASP A 216 -2.21 -1.71 2.53
N GLU A 217 -1.65 -0.61 3.01
CA GLU A 217 -1.50 0.62 2.25
C GLU A 217 -2.81 1.23 1.73
N VAL A 218 -3.88 1.20 2.53
CA VAL A 218 -5.21 1.76 2.17
C VAL A 218 -5.19 3.24 1.76
N ASP A 219 -4.11 3.94 2.08
CA ASP A 219 -3.88 5.34 1.77
C ASP A 219 -3.24 5.57 0.40
N SER A 220 -2.81 4.50 -0.27
CA SER A 220 -2.12 4.56 -1.55
C SER A 220 -3.08 4.42 -2.73
N PHE A 221 -2.77 5.14 -3.80
CA PHE A 221 -3.35 4.87 -5.11
C PHE A 221 -2.94 3.46 -5.58
N PRO A 222 -3.82 2.68 -6.25
CA PRO A 222 -5.18 3.03 -6.72
C PRO A 222 -6.32 2.80 -5.73
N TYR A 223 -6.07 2.30 -4.52
CA TYR A 223 -7.13 1.95 -3.56
C TYR A 223 -7.79 3.17 -2.91
N TYR A 224 -6.99 4.19 -2.60
CA TYR A 224 -7.48 5.43 -2.02
C TYR A 224 -8.58 6.08 -2.88
N ASN A 225 -9.71 6.42 -2.24
CA ASN A 225 -10.89 7.01 -2.88
C ASN A 225 -11.46 6.22 -4.08
N ASN A 226 -11.24 4.90 -4.14
CA ASN A 226 -11.74 4.08 -5.22
C ASN A 226 -12.93 3.22 -4.78
N ALA A 227 -14.13 3.60 -5.21
CA ALA A 227 -15.37 2.90 -4.84
C ALA A 227 -15.37 1.44 -5.31
N MET A 228 -14.82 1.16 -6.50
CA MET A 228 -14.73 -0.20 -7.03
C MET A 228 -13.86 -1.10 -6.15
N LEU A 229 -12.69 -0.63 -5.71
CA LEU A 229 -11.78 -1.45 -4.89
C LEU A 229 -12.29 -1.62 -3.45
N ASN A 230 -12.99 -0.61 -2.91
CA ASN A 230 -13.70 -0.77 -1.65
C ASN A 230 -14.83 -1.80 -1.78
N PHE A 231 -15.61 -1.77 -2.87
CA PHE A 231 -16.63 -2.79 -3.14
C PHE A 231 -16.02 -4.19 -3.29
N ALA A 232 -14.90 -4.32 -4.01
CA ALA A 232 -14.21 -5.60 -4.16
C ALA A 232 -13.73 -6.17 -2.83
N THR A 233 -13.24 -5.31 -1.93
CA THR A 233 -12.82 -5.69 -0.57
C THR A 233 -13.99 -6.25 0.24
N GLU A 234 -15.11 -5.52 0.26
CA GLU A 234 -16.32 -5.93 0.97
C GLU A 234 -16.91 -7.22 0.39
N LYS A 235 -16.92 -7.35 -0.94
CA LYS A 235 -17.41 -8.54 -1.64
C LYS A 235 -16.56 -9.79 -1.38
N ALA A 236 -15.24 -9.62 -1.27
CA ALA A 236 -14.31 -10.74 -1.13
C ALA A 236 -14.27 -11.34 0.28
N VAL A 237 -14.63 -10.55 1.31
CA VAL A 237 -14.73 -11.00 2.71
C VAL A 237 -16.03 -11.77 2.94
N LYS A 238 -15.95 -12.86 3.70
CA LYS A 238 -17.13 -13.58 4.18
C LYS A 238 -17.92 -12.72 5.15
N ALA A 239 -19.25 -12.91 5.24
CA ALA A 239 -20.07 -12.23 6.23
C ALA A 239 -19.63 -12.51 7.69
N SER A 240 -19.09 -13.71 7.94
CA SER A 240 -18.47 -14.13 9.19
C SER A 240 -16.96 -13.85 9.27
N GLY A 241 -16.40 -13.14 8.30
CA GLY A 241 -14.96 -12.86 8.20
C GLY A 241 -14.52 -11.62 8.96
N CYS A 242 -13.21 -11.47 9.12
CA CYS A 242 -12.55 -10.32 9.71
C CYS A 242 -11.85 -9.48 8.63
N LEU A 243 -11.92 -8.15 8.74
CA LEU A 243 -11.27 -7.22 7.83
C LEU A 243 -10.33 -6.27 8.58
N LEU A 244 -9.05 -6.35 8.28
CA LEU A 244 -8.02 -5.50 8.85
C LEU A 244 -7.49 -4.51 7.81
N TYR A 245 -7.36 -3.25 8.19
CA TYR A 245 -6.72 -2.21 7.38
C TYR A 245 -5.38 -1.84 8.01
N LEU A 246 -4.29 -1.86 7.25
CA LEU A 246 -2.97 -1.43 7.71
C LEU A 246 -2.53 -0.16 6.98
N THR A 247 -2.15 0.89 7.73
CA THR A 247 -1.61 2.12 7.13
C THR A 247 -0.91 3.00 8.16
N ALA A 248 0.05 3.82 7.70
CA ALA A 248 0.63 4.89 8.52
C ALA A 248 -0.16 6.20 8.42
N THR A 249 -1.02 6.33 7.42
CA THR A 249 -1.57 7.58 6.90
C THR A 249 -3.04 7.41 6.52
N PRO A 250 -3.92 6.99 7.46
CA PRO A 250 -5.29 6.65 7.12
C PRO A 250 -6.05 7.83 6.50
N PRO A 251 -6.90 7.58 5.49
CA PRO A 251 -7.79 8.58 4.91
C PRO A 251 -8.60 9.34 5.96
N GLN A 252 -8.90 10.61 5.70
CA GLN A 252 -9.67 11.45 6.64
C GLN A 252 -11.04 10.85 6.99
N LYS A 253 -11.69 10.19 6.04
CA LYS A 253 -12.95 9.46 6.28
C LYS A 253 -12.77 8.37 7.34
N MET A 254 -11.71 7.56 7.23
CA MET A 254 -11.38 6.54 8.24
C MET A 254 -11.02 7.17 9.59
N GLN A 255 -10.25 8.25 9.61
CA GLN A 255 -9.93 8.97 10.85
C GLN A 255 -11.18 9.46 11.58
N LYS A 256 -12.18 9.97 10.84
CA LYS A 256 -13.48 10.37 11.41
C LYS A 256 -14.28 9.16 11.92
N MET A 257 -14.31 8.06 11.18
CA MET A 257 -14.96 6.82 11.64
C MET A 257 -14.37 6.31 12.94
N VAL A 258 -13.04 6.36 13.10
CA VAL A 258 -12.37 6.01 14.36
C VAL A 258 -12.75 6.96 15.49
N GLN A 259 -12.76 8.28 15.25
CA GLN A 259 -13.17 9.28 16.24
C GLN A 259 -14.62 9.07 16.70
N ASN A 260 -15.49 8.69 15.77
CA ASN A 260 -16.91 8.44 16.01
C ASN A 260 -17.19 7.00 16.52
N LYS A 261 -16.16 6.20 16.81
CA LYS A 261 -16.28 4.78 17.24
C LYS A 261 -17.03 3.87 16.25
N GLN A 262 -17.05 4.23 14.97
CA GLN A 262 -17.65 3.44 13.88
C GLN A 262 -16.66 2.43 13.26
N LEU A 263 -15.37 2.57 13.57
CA LEU A 263 -14.30 1.66 13.13
C LEU A 263 -13.37 1.42 14.31
N ALA A 264 -13.20 0.15 14.70
CA ALA A 264 -12.23 -0.21 15.73
C ALA A 264 -10.82 0.16 15.24
N ALA A 265 -9.96 0.64 16.13
CA ALA A 265 -8.61 1.01 15.76
C ALA A 265 -7.58 0.72 16.84
N THR A 266 -6.41 0.25 16.38
CA THR A 266 -5.20 0.18 17.18
C THR A 266 -4.22 1.19 16.61
N ILE A 267 -3.81 2.14 17.43
CA ILE A 267 -2.84 3.17 17.03
C ILE A 267 -1.49 2.80 17.62
N LEU A 268 -0.46 2.71 16.77
CA LEU A 268 0.94 2.49 17.15
C LEU A 268 1.74 3.74 16.77
N PRO A 269 1.91 4.67 17.71
CA PRO A 269 2.53 5.96 17.43
C PRO A 269 4.07 5.92 17.43
N GLY A 270 4.69 4.89 18.00
CA GLY A 270 6.14 4.72 18.11
C GLY A 270 6.70 3.71 17.10
N ARG A 271 7.99 3.83 16.80
CA ARG A 271 8.75 2.84 16.01
C ARG A 271 9.19 1.68 16.90
N TYR A 272 9.47 0.52 16.30
CA TYR A 272 9.91 -0.66 17.05
C TYR A 272 11.19 -0.42 17.87
N HIS A 273 12.05 0.50 17.41
CA HIS A 273 13.31 0.87 18.06
C HIS A 273 13.18 2.06 19.02
N GLY A 274 11.98 2.53 19.36
CA GLY A 274 11.78 3.53 20.41
C GLY A 274 12.32 4.94 20.15
N TYR A 275 12.64 5.33 18.92
CA TYR A 275 13.03 6.72 18.59
C TYR A 275 11.88 7.44 17.85
N PRO A 276 11.73 8.78 18.05
CA PRO A 276 10.66 9.55 17.43
C PRO A 276 10.78 9.58 15.90
N LEU A 277 9.68 9.88 15.24
CA LEU A 277 9.69 10.28 13.83
C LEU A 277 10.42 11.62 13.69
N VAL A 278 11.28 11.74 12.67
CA VAL A 278 11.92 13.03 12.36
C VAL A 278 10.86 14.02 11.91
N GLU A 279 10.80 15.17 12.59
CA GLU A 279 9.86 16.23 12.26
C GLU A 279 10.32 17.01 11.04
N ALA A 280 9.41 17.22 10.09
CA ALA A 280 9.72 17.94 8.85
C ALA A 280 9.81 19.45 9.06
N GLN A 281 10.90 20.05 8.55
CA GLN A 281 11.07 21.50 8.44
C GLN A 281 10.52 21.98 7.09
N CYS A 282 9.65 22.99 7.10
CA CYS A 282 9.15 23.60 5.87
C CYS A 282 9.98 24.84 5.54
N VAL A 283 10.61 24.86 4.38
CA VAL A 283 11.57 25.91 3.99
C VAL A 283 11.12 26.57 2.68
N TRP A 284 10.92 27.88 2.72
CA TRP A 284 10.64 28.65 1.51
C TRP A 284 11.90 28.77 0.65
N VAL A 285 11.83 28.35 -0.61
CA VAL A 285 12.97 28.39 -1.55
C VAL A 285 12.74 29.28 -2.78
N GLY A 286 11.63 30.03 -2.80
CA GLY A 286 11.23 30.83 -3.96
C GLY A 286 10.87 29.96 -5.17
N ASP A 287 10.81 30.58 -6.35
CA ASP A 287 10.47 29.89 -7.61
C ASP A 287 11.59 28.95 -8.07
N TRP A 288 11.62 27.77 -7.47
CA TRP A 288 12.60 26.73 -7.73
C TRP A 288 12.50 26.18 -9.17
N ARG A 289 11.30 26.19 -9.78
CA ARG A 289 11.11 25.76 -11.18
C ARG A 289 11.87 26.69 -12.12
N LYS A 290 11.75 28.00 -11.91
CA LYS A 290 12.51 29.00 -12.66
C LYS A 290 14.02 28.89 -12.40
N ALA A 291 14.43 28.66 -11.16
CA ALA A 291 15.85 28.52 -10.81
C ALA A 291 16.53 27.34 -11.55
N ILE A 292 15.88 26.17 -11.60
CA ILE A 292 16.38 24.99 -12.34
C ILE A 292 16.47 25.29 -13.84
N ARG A 293 15.38 25.78 -14.45
CA ARG A 293 15.33 26.03 -15.91
C ARG A 293 16.36 27.06 -16.36
N GLN A 294 16.61 28.08 -15.56
CA GLN A 294 17.57 29.13 -15.87
C GLN A 294 19.00 28.77 -15.47
N LYS A 295 19.23 27.58 -14.89
CA LYS A 295 20.51 27.17 -14.27
C LYS A 295 21.08 28.21 -13.30
N LYS A 296 20.22 29.03 -12.67
CA LYS A 296 20.65 30.09 -11.76
C LYS A 296 20.77 29.55 -10.34
N GLY A 297 21.85 29.96 -9.67
CA GLY A 297 21.96 29.84 -8.22
C GLY A 297 20.72 30.39 -7.51
N GLY A 298 20.27 29.75 -6.44
CA GLY A 298 19.06 30.15 -5.72
C GLY A 298 18.97 29.49 -4.35
N SER A 299 17.92 29.82 -3.59
CA SER A 299 17.70 29.25 -2.25
C SER A 299 17.58 27.72 -2.27
N CYS A 300 17.04 27.13 -3.34
CA CYS A 300 17.00 25.68 -3.51
C CYS A 300 18.40 25.06 -3.63
N LEU A 301 19.29 25.63 -4.44
CA LEU A 301 20.68 25.15 -4.55
C LEU A 301 21.47 25.36 -3.27
N LYS A 302 21.28 26.49 -2.58
CA LYS A 302 21.90 26.73 -1.25
C LYS A 302 21.44 25.69 -0.21
N LEU A 303 20.19 25.25 -0.29
CA LEU A 303 19.67 24.19 0.57
C LEU A 303 20.34 22.86 0.24
N ILE A 304 20.45 22.50 -1.04
CA ILE A 304 21.13 21.27 -1.49
C ILE A 304 22.61 21.28 -1.09
N ASP A 305 23.30 22.41 -1.29
CA ASP A 305 24.69 22.62 -0.89
C ASP A 305 24.93 22.31 0.60
N ARG A 306 24.02 22.75 1.47
CA ARG A 306 24.09 22.48 2.91
C ARG A 306 24.05 21.00 3.22
N HIS A 307 23.19 20.23 2.54
CA HIS A 307 23.13 18.77 2.71
C HIS A 307 24.33 18.06 2.09
N LEU A 308 24.87 18.53 0.96
CA LEU A 308 26.08 17.95 0.37
C LEU A 308 27.32 18.14 1.26
N LYS A 309 27.33 19.17 2.11
CA LYS A 309 28.38 19.46 3.10
C LYS A 309 28.23 18.69 4.41
N SER A 310 27.06 18.13 4.74
CA SER A 310 26.83 17.43 6.02
C SER A 310 27.38 15.99 6.05
N SER A 311 28.12 15.55 5.02
CA SER A 311 28.65 14.19 4.82
C SER A 311 27.63 13.05 4.80
N ARG A 312 26.35 13.31 5.10
CA ARG A 312 25.25 12.36 4.99
C ARG A 312 24.71 12.29 3.57
N ARG A 313 24.27 11.09 3.18
CA ARG A 313 23.57 10.87 1.92
C ARG A 313 22.13 11.34 2.05
N PHE A 314 21.52 11.73 0.94
CA PHE A 314 20.12 12.12 0.97
C PHE A 314 19.34 11.74 -0.29
N ILE A 315 18.03 11.66 -0.14
CA ILE A 315 17.11 11.52 -1.27
C ILE A 315 16.45 12.86 -1.51
N LEU A 316 16.47 13.31 -2.76
CA LEU A 316 15.84 14.54 -3.19
C LEU A 316 14.62 14.22 -4.06
N PHE A 317 13.43 14.40 -3.50
CA PHE A 317 12.17 14.20 -4.19
C PHE A 317 11.79 15.43 -5.02
N LEU A 318 11.39 15.22 -6.28
CA LEU A 318 10.84 16.23 -7.18
C LEU A 318 9.51 15.76 -7.79
N PRO A 319 8.58 16.69 -8.10
CA PRO A 319 7.26 16.31 -8.60
C PRO A 319 7.28 15.88 -10.08
N HIS A 320 8.26 16.32 -10.86
CA HIS A 320 8.29 16.13 -12.32
C HIS A 320 9.61 15.52 -12.79
N ILE A 321 9.53 14.49 -13.64
CA ILE A 321 10.68 13.75 -14.19
C ILE A 321 11.62 14.70 -14.94
N GLN A 322 11.09 15.58 -15.79
CA GLN A 322 11.91 16.50 -16.58
C GLN A 322 12.74 17.45 -15.70
N LEU A 323 12.12 18.10 -14.72
CA LEU A 323 12.83 19.01 -13.80
C LEU A 323 13.85 18.27 -12.93
N MET A 324 13.56 17.02 -12.56
CA MET A 324 14.49 16.16 -11.84
C MET A 324 15.76 15.90 -12.67
N LEU A 325 15.60 15.55 -13.95
CA LEU A 325 16.72 15.29 -14.87
C LEU A 325 17.53 16.58 -15.17
N GLU A 326 16.84 17.71 -15.36
CA GLU A 326 17.49 19.02 -15.53
C GLU A 326 18.34 19.39 -14.30
N LEU A 327 17.78 19.19 -13.09
CA LEU A 327 18.49 19.45 -11.84
C LEU A 327 19.66 18.48 -11.64
N GLU A 328 19.51 17.18 -11.95
CA GLU A 328 20.61 16.22 -11.86
C GLU A 328 21.80 16.66 -12.72
N LYS A 329 21.54 17.08 -13.96
CA LYS A 329 22.58 17.61 -14.85
C LYS A 329 23.26 18.84 -14.25
N GLN A 330 22.48 19.79 -13.73
CA GLN A 330 23.00 20.99 -13.09
C GLN A 330 23.86 20.67 -11.85
N LEU A 331 23.44 19.70 -11.03
CA LEU A 331 24.19 19.27 -9.84
C LEU A 331 25.51 18.60 -10.21
N LYS A 332 25.54 17.77 -11.26
CA LYS A 332 26.78 17.18 -11.78
C LYS A 332 27.76 18.21 -12.33
N GLU A 333 27.26 19.25 -13.01
CA GLU A 333 28.06 20.38 -13.50
C GLU A 333 28.62 21.23 -12.33
N THR A 334 27.81 21.44 -11.28
CA THR A 334 28.18 22.33 -10.14
C THR A 334 29.06 21.64 -9.10
N TYR A 335 28.90 20.32 -8.91
CA TYR A 335 29.57 19.53 -7.88
C TYR A 335 30.21 18.27 -8.49
N PRO A 336 31.27 18.42 -9.31
CA PRO A 336 31.88 17.30 -10.03
C PRO A 336 32.45 16.21 -9.11
N ASP A 337 32.84 16.56 -7.88
CA ASP A 337 33.37 15.62 -6.88
C ASP A 337 32.29 14.81 -6.15
N LYS A 338 31.00 15.10 -6.41
CA LYS A 338 29.86 14.43 -5.78
C LYS A 338 29.15 13.52 -6.78
N ARG A 339 28.63 12.40 -6.28
CA ARG A 339 27.98 11.38 -7.10
C ARG A 339 26.46 11.50 -7.01
N PHE A 340 25.83 11.72 -8.16
CA PHE A 340 24.39 11.88 -8.31
C PHE A 340 23.80 10.84 -9.27
N ALA A 341 22.59 10.40 -8.97
CA ALA A 341 21.75 9.63 -9.88
C ALA A 341 20.29 10.06 -9.73
N SER A 342 19.45 9.78 -10.72
CA SER A 342 18.00 9.95 -10.62
C SER A 342 17.24 8.68 -10.97
N VAL A 343 16.07 8.48 -10.37
CA VAL A 343 15.15 7.37 -10.64
C VAL A 343 13.70 7.82 -10.73
N SER A 344 12.98 7.31 -11.73
CA SER A 344 11.55 7.55 -11.94
C SER A 344 10.80 6.25 -12.24
N SER A 345 9.49 6.34 -12.45
CA SER A 345 8.67 5.22 -12.94
C SER A 345 9.06 4.76 -14.35
N GLU A 346 9.68 5.63 -15.14
CA GLU A 346 10.08 5.40 -16.54
C GLU A 346 11.53 4.93 -16.67
N ASP A 347 12.27 4.82 -15.55
CA ASP A 347 13.68 4.46 -15.56
C ASP A 347 13.89 2.94 -15.63
N PRO A 348 14.42 2.38 -16.75
CA PRO A 348 14.65 0.95 -16.87
C PRO A 348 15.78 0.46 -15.94
N LYS A 349 16.69 1.34 -15.53
CA LYS A 349 17.82 1.01 -14.64
C LYS A 349 17.53 1.32 -13.17
N ARG A 350 16.25 1.49 -12.80
CA ARG A 350 15.82 1.83 -11.45
C ARG A 350 16.39 0.89 -10.39
N ILE A 351 16.34 -0.43 -10.64
CA ILE A 351 16.79 -1.44 -9.68
C ILE A 351 18.29 -1.28 -9.41
N GLU A 352 19.11 -1.20 -10.46
CA GLU A 352 20.57 -1.02 -10.36
C GLU A 352 20.94 0.24 -9.56
N LYS A 353 20.29 1.37 -9.86
CA LYS A 353 20.56 2.65 -9.17
C LYS A 353 20.13 2.63 -7.70
N VAL A 354 19.01 1.97 -7.38
CA VAL A 354 18.56 1.79 -6.00
C VAL A 354 19.55 0.91 -5.22
N GLU A 355 20.04 -0.17 -5.82
CA GLU A 355 21.07 -1.01 -5.20
C GLU A 355 22.39 -0.25 -5.02
N ALA A 356 22.81 0.54 -6.00
CA ALA A 356 24.00 1.40 -5.87
C ALA A 356 23.84 2.45 -4.75
N MET A 357 22.63 3.01 -4.55
CA MET A 357 22.36 3.88 -3.40
C MET A 357 22.41 3.13 -2.06
N ARG A 358 21.91 1.89 -2.01
CA ARG A 358 22.04 1.00 -0.83
C ARG A 358 23.50 0.70 -0.50
N ALA A 359 24.32 0.50 -1.54
CA ALA A 359 25.77 0.30 -1.46
C ALA A 359 26.57 1.61 -1.24
N GLU A 360 25.89 2.72 -0.90
CA GLU A 360 26.53 3.99 -0.54
C GLU A 360 27.30 4.67 -1.68
N ALA A 361 27.04 4.27 -2.93
CA ALA A 361 27.79 4.74 -4.09
C ALA A 361 27.43 6.17 -4.52
N TYR A 362 26.33 6.74 -4.03
CA TYR A 362 25.85 8.08 -4.35
C TYR A 362 25.76 8.97 -3.11
N ASN A 363 26.06 10.26 -3.27
CA ASN A 363 25.81 11.27 -2.24
C ASN A 363 24.34 11.72 -2.24
N CYS A 364 23.72 11.78 -3.42
CA CYS A 364 22.32 12.16 -3.58
C CYS A 364 21.65 11.33 -4.66
N LEU A 365 20.52 10.73 -4.31
CA LEU A 365 19.61 10.08 -5.24
C LEU A 365 18.38 10.98 -5.44
N LEU A 366 18.20 11.50 -6.65
CA LEU A 366 17.00 12.23 -7.01
C LEU A 366 15.89 11.23 -7.36
N SER A 367 14.67 11.52 -6.95
CA SER A 367 13.54 10.64 -7.27
C SER A 367 12.23 11.41 -7.46
N THR A 368 11.32 10.84 -8.23
CA THR A 368 9.90 11.22 -8.14
C THR A 368 9.24 10.52 -6.94
N THR A 369 7.91 10.52 -6.85
CA THR A 369 7.18 9.76 -5.82
C THR A 369 7.35 8.24 -5.94
N ILE A 370 8.08 7.73 -6.94
CA ILE A 370 8.34 6.29 -7.10
C ILE A 370 9.03 5.68 -5.88
N LEU A 371 9.93 6.41 -5.22
CA LEU A 371 10.64 5.94 -4.02
C LEU A 371 9.98 6.37 -2.69
N GLU A 372 8.75 6.91 -2.73
CA GLU A 372 8.04 7.21 -1.48
C GLU A 372 7.78 5.93 -0.66
N ARG A 373 7.78 4.76 -1.34
CA ARG A 373 7.49 3.40 -0.84
C ARG A 373 8.51 2.36 -1.34
N GLY A 374 8.50 1.17 -0.74
CA GLY A 374 9.25 -0.01 -1.26
C GLY A 374 10.77 -0.03 -1.08
N VAL A 375 11.42 0.98 -0.48
CA VAL A 375 12.89 0.99 -0.29
C VAL A 375 13.33 1.46 1.10
N THR A 376 14.32 0.80 1.68
CA THR A 376 14.93 1.23 2.96
C THR A 376 16.41 1.50 2.73
N PHE A 377 16.86 2.69 3.15
CA PHE A 377 18.27 3.08 3.11
C PHE A 377 18.72 3.40 4.53
N ARG A 378 19.98 3.11 4.85
CA ARG A 378 20.60 3.45 6.13
C ARG A 378 21.14 4.87 6.05
N ASP A 379 21.06 5.59 7.17
CA ASP A 379 21.72 6.88 7.36
C ASP A 379 21.48 7.91 6.22
N ILE A 380 20.21 8.17 5.92
CA ILE A 380 19.81 9.15 4.91
C ILE A 380 19.02 10.33 5.48
N ASP A 381 19.27 11.51 4.93
CA ASP A 381 18.35 12.64 4.99
C ASP A 381 17.36 12.61 3.82
N VAL A 382 16.28 13.38 3.92
CA VAL A 382 15.27 13.49 2.88
C VAL A 382 14.88 14.94 2.64
N LEU A 383 14.92 15.34 1.38
CA LEU A 383 14.41 16.62 0.89
C LEU A 383 13.26 16.39 -0.09
N VAL A 384 12.23 17.22 0.00
CA VAL A 384 11.20 17.36 -1.03
C VAL A 384 11.32 18.75 -1.60
N LEU A 385 11.71 18.88 -2.87
CA LEU A 385 11.74 20.15 -3.58
C LEU A 385 10.45 20.33 -4.37
N GLY A 386 9.72 21.41 -4.09
CA GLY A 386 8.40 21.64 -4.66
C GLY A 386 7.30 20.92 -3.89
N ALA A 387 7.39 20.87 -2.56
CA ALA A 387 6.41 20.20 -1.70
C ALA A 387 4.98 20.79 -1.80
N GLU A 388 4.81 21.94 -2.46
CA GLU A 388 3.51 22.51 -2.79
C GLU A 388 2.76 21.82 -3.94
N ASP A 389 3.46 21.01 -4.74
CA ASP A 389 2.88 20.35 -5.90
C ASP A 389 1.80 19.32 -5.49
N ALA A 390 0.75 19.19 -6.30
CA ALA A 390 -0.42 18.36 -5.98
C ALA A 390 -0.10 16.87 -5.89
N VAL A 391 0.99 16.42 -6.52
CA VAL A 391 1.49 15.04 -6.39
C VAL A 391 1.94 14.71 -4.97
N PHE A 392 2.39 15.71 -4.18
CA PHE A 392 2.79 15.51 -2.79
C PHE A 392 1.61 15.67 -1.84
N THR A 393 0.83 14.61 -1.74
CA THR A 393 -0.28 14.51 -0.79
C THR A 393 0.19 14.43 0.67
N GLU A 394 -0.75 14.60 1.61
CA GLU A 394 -0.47 14.42 3.05
C GLU A 394 0.14 13.03 3.35
N SER A 395 -0.40 11.97 2.74
CA SER A 395 0.12 10.62 2.93
C SER A 395 1.52 10.47 2.34
N SER A 396 1.74 10.92 1.10
CA SER A 396 3.05 10.91 0.45
C SER A 396 4.12 11.62 1.29
N LEU A 397 3.84 12.83 1.79
CA LEU A 397 4.78 13.58 2.61
C LEU A 397 5.14 12.88 3.93
N VAL A 398 4.15 12.27 4.60
CA VAL A 398 4.40 11.49 5.83
C VAL A 398 5.18 10.21 5.53
N GLN A 399 4.93 9.53 4.41
CA GLN A 399 5.68 8.34 3.99
C GLN A 399 7.13 8.68 3.64
N ILE A 400 7.34 9.78 2.91
CA ILE A 400 8.65 10.32 2.56
C ILE A 400 9.43 10.69 3.82
N ALA A 401 8.82 11.43 4.76
CA ALA A 401 9.42 11.74 6.05
C ALA A 401 9.74 10.47 6.86
N GLY A 402 8.87 9.45 6.76
CA GLY A 402 9.03 8.15 7.39
C GLY A 402 10.22 7.32 6.91
N ARG A 403 10.92 7.72 5.83
CA ARG A 403 12.15 7.07 5.35
C ARG A 403 13.37 7.40 6.23
N VAL A 404 13.35 8.55 6.90
CA VAL A 404 14.45 9.02 7.74
C VAL A 404 14.40 8.34 9.11
N GLY A 405 15.57 8.00 9.66
CA GLY A 405 15.71 7.45 11.01
C GLY A 405 15.20 6.01 11.19
N ARG A 406 14.96 5.26 10.09
CA ARG A 406 14.24 3.96 10.14
C ARG A 406 15.11 2.80 10.63
N HIS A 407 16.44 2.92 10.50
CA HIS A 407 17.39 1.93 10.97
C HIS A 407 17.70 2.17 12.45
N ARG A 408 17.75 1.11 13.26
CA ARG A 408 18.01 1.21 14.71
C ARG A 408 19.30 1.97 15.03
N ASP A 409 20.36 1.70 14.28
CA ASP A 409 21.68 2.32 14.50
C ASP A 409 21.78 3.75 13.95
N TYR A 410 20.82 4.15 13.11
CA TYR A 410 20.77 5.49 12.51
C TYR A 410 19.36 6.07 12.69
N PRO A 411 18.94 6.38 13.93
CA PRO A 411 17.58 6.82 14.22
C PRO A 411 17.35 8.32 13.94
N SER A 412 18.42 9.07 13.65
CA SER A 412 18.39 10.51 13.37
C SER A 412 18.52 10.83 11.89
N GLY A 413 18.27 12.08 11.54
CA GLY A 413 18.39 12.61 10.18
C GLY A 413 17.60 13.90 10.04
N SER A 414 17.49 14.40 8.82
CA SER A 414 16.77 15.61 8.49
C SER A 414 15.68 15.34 7.47
N VAL A 415 14.50 15.95 7.68
CA VAL A 415 13.41 15.98 6.73
C VAL A 415 13.10 17.44 6.39
N CYS A 416 13.22 17.81 5.12
CA CYS A 416 12.92 19.16 4.66
C CYS A 416 11.88 19.16 3.53
N PHE A 417 10.82 19.94 3.70
CA PHE A 417 9.84 20.25 2.67
C PHE A 417 10.15 21.65 2.12
N ALA A 418 10.95 21.70 1.05
CA ALA A 418 11.28 22.92 0.35
C ALA A 418 10.13 23.30 -0.61
N HIS A 419 9.65 24.54 -0.53
CA HIS A 419 8.43 24.94 -1.22
C HIS A 419 8.44 26.35 -1.80
N TYR A 420 7.55 26.55 -2.78
CA TYR A 420 7.12 27.85 -3.31
C TYR A 420 5.62 28.12 -3.03
N GLY A 421 5.11 27.55 -1.94
CA GLY A 421 3.74 27.78 -1.47
C GLY A 421 3.47 26.90 -0.26
N TYR A 422 2.83 27.40 0.79
CA TYR A 422 2.55 26.55 1.94
C TYR A 422 1.15 25.92 1.84
N THR A 423 1.10 24.59 1.67
CA THR A 423 -0.16 23.88 1.41
C THR A 423 -0.79 23.28 2.67
N LYS A 424 -2.09 22.99 2.59
CA LYS A 424 -2.81 22.23 3.64
C LYS A 424 -2.21 20.82 3.81
N ALA A 425 -1.73 20.19 2.74
CA ALA A 425 -1.11 18.85 2.79
C ALA A 425 0.14 18.85 3.66
N MET A 426 1.06 19.80 3.43
CA MET A 426 2.27 19.98 4.24
C MET A 426 1.94 20.23 5.71
N LYS A 427 1.01 21.17 5.97
CA LYS A 427 0.59 21.50 7.33
C LYS A 427 0.05 20.29 8.08
N ARG A 428 -0.76 19.46 7.41
CA ARG A 428 -1.34 18.26 8.01
C ARG A 428 -0.28 17.18 8.22
N ALA A 429 0.62 16.96 7.26
CA ALA A 429 1.73 16.02 7.39
C ALA A 429 2.61 16.33 8.62
N CYS A 430 3.06 17.59 8.76
CA CYS A 430 3.84 18.02 9.93
C CYS A 430 3.07 17.84 11.25
N ARG A 431 1.77 18.19 11.28
CA ARG A 431 0.92 18.01 12.47
C ARG A 431 0.73 16.54 12.81
N GLN A 432 0.57 15.66 11.83
CA GLN A 432 0.41 14.23 12.06
C GLN A 432 1.68 13.63 12.67
N ILE A 433 2.86 13.95 12.13
CA ILE A 433 4.15 13.50 12.67
C ILE A 433 4.30 13.95 14.13
N LYS A 434 4.10 15.25 14.40
CA LYS A 434 4.13 15.81 15.75
C LYS A 434 3.16 15.12 16.71
N ARG A 435 1.92 14.89 16.25
CA ARG A 435 0.88 14.21 17.05
C ARG A 435 1.26 12.77 17.38
N MET A 436 1.88 12.05 16.45
CA MET A 436 2.36 10.69 16.71
C MET A 436 3.51 10.69 17.70
N ASN A 437 4.50 11.58 17.53
CA ASN A 437 5.58 11.73 18.53
C ASN A 437 5.04 12.05 19.93
N GLN A 438 4.08 12.97 20.04
CA GLN A 438 3.43 13.30 21.31
C GLN A 438 2.70 12.10 21.93
N ARG A 439 2.00 11.30 21.12
CA ARG A 439 1.35 10.07 21.58
C ARG A 439 2.36 9.02 22.04
N ALA A 440 3.46 8.85 21.31
CA ALA A 440 4.52 7.94 21.68
C ALA A 440 5.18 8.34 23.01
N ARG A 441 5.49 9.63 23.19
CA ARG A 441 5.99 10.18 24.46
C ARG A 441 5.05 9.90 25.63
N LYS A 442 3.77 10.26 25.47
CA LYS A 442 2.75 10.05 26.53
C LYS A 442 2.55 8.58 26.88
N GLY A 443 2.78 7.68 25.92
CA GLY A 443 2.72 6.23 26.13
C GLY A 443 4.02 5.61 26.66
N GLY A 444 5.07 6.38 26.94
CA GLY A 444 6.36 5.84 27.38
C GLY A 444 7.08 5.00 26.32
N LEU A 445 6.76 5.23 25.04
CA LEU A 445 7.25 4.40 23.92
C LEU A 445 8.53 4.92 23.28
N LEU A 446 8.99 6.08 23.72
CA LEU A 446 10.26 6.63 23.27
C LEU A 446 11.31 6.37 24.34
N HIS A 447 12.52 6.03 23.91
CA HIS A 447 13.68 6.08 24.79
C HIS A 447 13.71 7.45 25.45
N GLY A 448 13.85 7.47 26.78
CA GLY A 448 13.70 8.66 27.60
C GLY A 448 14.40 9.85 26.97
N GLU A 449 13.68 10.97 26.85
CA GLU A 449 14.31 12.23 26.51
C GLU A 449 15.43 12.44 27.53
N LEU A 450 16.68 12.42 27.07
CA LEU A 450 17.66 13.33 27.62
C LEU A 450 16.99 14.70 27.49
N LEU A 451 16.41 15.11 28.62
CA LEU A 451 15.89 16.44 28.85
C LEU A 451 16.94 17.42 28.33
N ASP A 452 16.48 18.43 27.59
CA ASP A 452 17.25 19.62 27.29
C ASP A 452 18.01 20.08 28.54
N VAL A 453 19.33 20.17 28.43
CA VAL A 453 20.16 21.13 29.15
C VAL A 453 20.91 21.95 28.11
#